data_AF-A0A964ZJ15-F1
#
_entry.id   AF-A0A964ZJ15-F1
#
_cell.length_a   1.000
_cell.length_b   1.000
_cell.length_c   1.000
_cell.angle_alpha   90.00
_cell.angle_beta   90.00
_cell.angle_gamma   90.00
#
_symmetry.space_group_name_H-M   'P 1'
#
loop_
_entity.id
_entity.type
_entity.pdbx_description
1 polymer ?
#
loop_
_entity_poly.entity_id
_entity_poly.type
_entity_poly.pdbx_seq_one_letter_code
_entity_poly.pdbx_strand_id
1 'polypeptide(L)'
;MRAELESRWIAARRANEAFVAQFALATLEGATSVIGFAAHPVRDARGAVISYFATAHDVTPLAQRHQLNDQLVGALDASRDAIVVYDARSQLVFANRGANVLLGITDVAEAATTNEAAATFFDAVRNQVPREVLVEPAHNTWTGELGHRSPDGIMRTLAVTLHVVRDDTGATVHYSVLARDETEAKQLQNELQRQATHDELTGLPNRTLFLRRVAEALDRSRTLKRGVTVLFIDFDGLKTVNDTIGHRFGDQLIVSVGKRLVNATRPNDVVARLSGDEFAVLAEGVADETLALEIAERLRSSITGQHLVHGVEVTSGASVGIAIATQALLAEQSPADAATTLLVNADTAMYRAKQRGKGRCEVYTEEMRTQARDRQRIASQLERAMAAGEMFVVHQPIVSIHTGRIVGLETLVRWRHPERGVLTPPAFLEVAEETGVIGPIGDWVTAEGARTLRRLIDDGVVERTTSLHINVSSRQLSDANFVERTVAAVSAAGLDARQLVLEFTERTALASNPAVSRSLNALARLEVRLSIDDF
;
A
#
# COMPACT_ATOMS: atom_id res chain seq x y z
N MET A 1 63.38 -4.59 25.66
CA MET A 1 63.02 -4.64 27.09
C MET A 1 64.22 -4.91 28.02
N ARG A 2 64.89 -6.09 28.00
CA ARG A 2 66.03 -6.36 28.92
C ARG A 2 67.19 -5.36 28.81
N ALA A 3 67.69 -5.12 27.60
CA ALA A 3 68.81 -4.17 27.36
C ALA A 3 68.45 -2.72 27.75
N GLU A 4 67.18 -2.35 27.63
CA GLU A 4 66.67 -1.02 27.99
C GLU A 4 66.59 -0.85 29.52
N LEU A 5 66.07 -1.85 30.23
CA LEU A 5 66.06 -1.86 31.70
C LEU A 5 67.48 -1.86 32.27
N GLU A 6 68.39 -2.61 31.66
CA GLU A 6 69.81 -2.64 32.04
C GLU A 6 70.49 -1.29 31.83
N SER A 7 70.23 -0.63 30.70
CA SER A 7 70.72 0.74 30.44
C SER A 7 70.18 1.75 31.46
N ARG A 8 68.87 1.69 31.78
CA ARG A 8 68.25 2.56 32.79
C ARG A 8 68.80 2.31 34.19
N TRP A 9 69.08 1.05 34.55
CA TRP A 9 69.72 0.70 35.82
C TRP A 9 71.16 1.23 35.90
N ILE A 10 71.96 1.05 34.85
CA ILE A 10 73.35 1.56 34.81
C ILE A 10 73.36 3.09 34.94
N ALA A 11 72.42 3.79 34.29
CA ALA A 11 72.28 5.23 34.41
C ALA A 11 71.94 5.66 35.84
N ALA A 12 70.91 5.06 36.46
CA ALA A 12 70.52 5.34 37.84
C ALA A 12 71.67 5.07 38.83
N ARG A 13 72.42 3.97 38.63
CA ARG A 13 73.57 3.63 39.46
C ARG A 13 74.72 4.63 39.33
N ARG A 14 74.99 5.14 38.11
CA ARG A 14 76.00 6.20 37.89
C ARG A 14 75.60 7.53 38.53
N ALA A 15 74.31 7.83 38.54
CA ALA A 15 73.75 9.02 39.18
C ALA A 15 73.58 8.88 40.71
N ASN A 16 73.81 7.69 41.28
CA ASN A 16 73.53 7.37 42.68
C ASN A 16 72.06 7.60 43.07
N GLU A 17 71.13 7.27 42.16
CA GLU A 17 69.69 7.46 42.31
C GLU A 17 68.95 6.13 42.53
N ALA A 18 67.68 6.24 42.94
CA ALA A 18 66.79 5.10 43.01
C ALA A 18 66.39 4.61 41.61
N PHE A 19 66.17 3.31 41.46
CA PHE A 19 65.68 2.71 40.24
C PHE A 19 64.38 1.95 40.50
N VAL A 20 63.35 2.27 39.74
CA VAL A 20 62.06 1.57 39.79
C VAL A 20 61.70 1.07 38.40
N ALA A 21 61.30 -0.20 38.32
CA ALA A 21 60.85 -0.81 37.09
C ALA A 21 59.79 -1.90 37.35
N GLN A 22 58.96 -2.14 36.35
CA GLN A 22 58.11 -3.32 36.28
C GLN A 22 58.51 -4.14 35.06
N PHE A 23 58.63 -5.45 35.23
CA PHE A 23 58.96 -6.35 34.14
C PHE A 23 58.39 -7.75 34.37
N ALA A 24 58.09 -8.43 33.27
CA ALA A 24 57.64 -9.81 33.29
C ALA A 24 58.83 -10.77 33.46
N LEU A 25 58.69 -11.71 34.41
CA LEU A 25 59.59 -12.84 34.61
C LEU A 25 58.84 -14.13 34.31
N ALA A 26 59.37 -14.93 33.40
CA ALA A 26 58.88 -16.29 33.18
C ALA A 26 59.52 -17.24 34.21
N THR A 27 58.70 -18.03 34.89
CA THR A 27 59.16 -19.12 35.75
C THR A 27 59.62 -20.31 34.92
N LEU A 28 60.39 -21.21 35.51
CA LEU A 28 60.85 -22.45 34.86
C LEU A 28 59.69 -23.37 34.43
N GLU A 29 58.50 -23.15 34.98
CA GLU A 29 57.26 -23.88 34.67
C GLU A 29 56.40 -23.17 33.59
N GLY A 30 56.89 -22.07 33.00
CA GLY A 30 56.21 -21.34 31.92
C GLY A 30 55.18 -20.30 32.37
N ALA A 31 54.94 -20.14 33.67
CA ALA A 31 54.09 -19.07 34.20
C ALA A 31 54.81 -17.72 34.15
N THR A 32 54.10 -16.64 33.83
CA THR A 32 54.68 -15.29 33.77
C THR A 32 54.20 -14.45 34.95
N SER A 33 55.11 -14.00 35.80
CA SER A 33 54.84 -13.06 36.89
C SER A 33 55.35 -11.67 36.55
N VAL A 34 54.57 -10.63 36.81
CA VAL A 34 55.00 -9.24 36.72
C VAL A 34 55.63 -8.85 38.05
N ILE A 35 56.92 -8.50 38.02
CA ILE A 35 57.67 -8.09 39.20
C ILE A 35 57.82 -6.58 39.22
N GLY A 36 57.37 -5.96 40.31
CA GLY A 36 57.71 -4.60 40.67
C GLY A 36 59.02 -4.59 41.42
N PHE A 37 60.04 -3.97 40.83
CA PHE A 37 61.38 -3.88 41.38
C PHE A 37 61.71 -2.44 41.74
N ALA A 38 62.17 -2.23 42.97
CA ALA A 38 62.66 -0.94 43.44
C ALA A 38 64.03 -1.14 44.10
N ALA A 39 65.04 -0.39 43.68
CA ALA A 39 66.37 -0.39 44.26
C ALA A 39 66.76 1.02 44.70
N HIS A 40 67.18 1.14 45.96
CA HIS A 40 67.55 2.41 46.59
C HIS A 40 69.00 2.37 47.07
N PRO A 41 69.78 3.46 46.89
CA PRO A 41 71.16 3.53 47.36
C PRO A 41 71.20 3.66 48.89
N VAL A 42 72.02 2.84 49.53
CA VAL A 42 72.33 2.93 50.97
C VAL A 42 73.64 3.71 51.11
N ARG A 43 73.60 4.75 51.94
CA ARG A 43 74.70 5.71 52.10
C ARG A 43 75.33 5.59 53.49
N ASP A 44 76.63 5.84 53.58
CA ASP A 44 77.34 5.97 54.85
C ASP A 44 77.10 7.33 55.53
N ALA A 45 77.66 7.52 56.72
CA ALA A 45 77.54 8.77 57.48
C ALA A 45 78.18 9.99 56.79
N ARG A 46 78.95 9.79 55.72
CA ARG A 46 79.58 10.84 54.89
C ARG A 46 78.83 11.04 53.56
N GLY A 47 77.70 10.37 53.35
CA GLY A 47 76.84 10.49 52.17
C GLY A 47 77.27 9.65 50.96
N ALA A 48 78.34 8.86 51.07
CA ALA A 48 78.83 8.00 49.99
C ALA A 48 77.96 6.74 49.88
N VAL A 49 77.58 6.35 48.66
CA VAL A 49 76.80 5.12 48.43
C VAL A 49 77.72 3.91 48.65
N ILE A 50 77.37 3.08 49.62
CA ILE A 50 78.14 1.88 50.00
C ILE A 50 77.49 0.59 49.50
N SER A 51 76.17 0.58 49.29
CA SER A 51 75.44 -0.55 48.72
C SER A 51 74.11 -0.09 48.13
N TYR A 52 73.39 -1.02 47.46
CA TYR A 52 71.99 -0.81 47.07
C TYR A 52 71.14 -1.85 47.79
N PHE A 53 70.01 -1.40 48.33
CA PHE A 53 68.97 -2.27 48.85
C PHE A 53 67.85 -2.36 47.83
N ALA A 54 67.45 -3.58 47.46
CA ALA A 54 66.42 -3.81 46.45
C ALA A 54 65.26 -4.63 47.01
N THR A 55 64.04 -4.24 46.67
CA THR A 55 62.83 -5.01 46.89
C THR A 55 62.24 -5.46 45.56
N ALA A 56 61.70 -6.67 45.54
CA ALA A 56 60.99 -7.24 44.43
C ALA A 56 59.67 -7.80 44.95
N HIS A 57 58.55 -7.32 44.41
CA HIS A 57 57.22 -7.79 44.78
C HIS A 57 56.52 -8.34 43.54
N ASP A 58 55.83 -9.46 43.70
CA ASP A 58 54.89 -9.93 42.69
C ASP A 58 53.71 -8.97 42.63
N VAL A 59 53.62 -8.23 41.53
CA VAL A 59 52.53 -7.29 41.24
C VAL A 59 51.62 -7.82 40.13
N THR A 60 51.73 -9.10 39.78
CA THR A 60 50.87 -9.76 38.78
C THR A 60 49.38 -9.55 39.06
N PRO A 61 48.89 -9.70 40.32
CA PRO A 61 47.47 -9.46 40.60
C PRO A 61 47.03 -8.00 40.37
N LEU A 62 47.90 -7.02 40.65
CA LEU A 62 47.62 -5.61 40.43
C LEU A 62 47.65 -5.27 38.92
N ALA A 63 48.65 -5.77 38.20
CA ALA A 63 48.77 -5.57 36.75
C ALA A 63 47.60 -6.22 35.99
N GLN A 64 47.18 -7.43 36.37
CA GLN A 64 46.01 -8.09 35.80
C GLN A 64 44.72 -7.30 36.06
N ARG A 65 44.56 -6.71 37.25
CA ARG A 65 43.40 -5.85 37.57
C ARG A 65 43.37 -4.58 36.74
N HIS A 66 44.51 -3.91 36.56
CA HIS A 66 44.60 -2.73 35.69
C HIS A 66 44.29 -3.09 34.24
N GLN A 67 44.88 -4.17 33.72
CA GLN A 67 44.62 -4.63 32.37
C GLN A 67 43.14 -5.01 32.16
N LEU A 68 42.52 -5.69 33.12
CA LEU A 68 41.09 -6.01 33.07
C LEU A 68 40.24 -4.74 33.08
N ASN A 69 40.57 -3.75 33.92
CA ASN A 69 39.85 -2.49 33.97
C ASN A 69 39.94 -1.74 32.63
N ASP A 70 41.12 -1.66 32.03
CA ASP A 70 41.32 -1.03 30.72
C ASP A 70 40.54 -1.77 29.62
N GLN A 71 40.47 -3.10 29.68
CA GLN A 71 39.67 -3.91 28.76
C GLN A 71 38.16 -3.67 28.95
N LEU A 72 37.69 -3.54 30.20
CA LEU A 72 36.29 -3.23 30.50
C LEU A 72 35.91 -1.84 30.01
N VAL A 73 36.73 -0.83 30.28
CA VAL A 73 36.52 0.54 29.77
C VAL A 73 36.50 0.53 28.24
N GLY A 74 37.46 -0.14 27.60
CA GLY A 74 37.49 -0.28 26.14
C GLY A 74 36.26 -0.98 25.56
N ALA A 75 35.71 -1.98 26.27
CA ALA A 75 34.48 -2.64 25.86
C ALA A 75 33.24 -1.74 26.02
N LEU A 76 33.18 -0.93 27.09
CA LEU A 76 32.13 0.06 27.29
C LEU A 76 32.19 1.18 26.23
N ASP A 77 33.38 1.61 25.83
CA ASP A 77 33.58 2.61 24.77
C ASP A 77 33.30 2.10 23.37
N ALA A 78 33.40 0.79 23.15
CA ALA A 78 32.97 0.17 21.90
C ALA A 78 31.43 0.14 21.76
N SER A 79 30.69 0.30 22.86
CA SER A 79 29.23 0.40 22.84
C SER A 79 28.79 1.74 22.22
N ARG A 80 27.72 1.68 21.40
CA ARG A 80 27.02 2.86 20.92
C ARG A 80 26.01 3.40 21.93
N ASP A 81 25.60 2.57 22.88
CA ASP A 81 24.71 3.01 23.96
C ASP A 81 25.50 3.93 24.90
N ALA A 82 24.84 4.97 25.39
CA ALA A 82 25.40 5.85 26.40
C ALA A 82 25.36 5.17 27.76
N ILE A 83 26.53 5.06 28.40
CA ILE A 83 26.70 4.47 29.72
C ILE A 83 27.29 5.55 30.61
N VAL A 84 26.54 5.92 31.65
CA VAL A 84 26.91 6.99 32.58
C VAL A 84 26.77 6.51 34.01
N VAL A 85 27.81 6.69 34.81
CA VAL A 85 27.81 6.37 36.23
C VAL A 85 27.89 7.64 37.05
N TYR A 86 27.02 7.77 38.03
CA TYR A 86 26.99 8.87 38.99
C TYR A 86 27.24 8.36 40.40
N ASP A 87 27.94 9.11 41.23
CA ASP A 87 28.10 8.78 42.65
C ASP A 87 26.78 8.95 43.44
N ALA A 88 26.81 8.63 44.73
CA ALA A 88 25.67 8.82 45.63
C ALA A 88 25.17 10.29 45.76
N ARG A 89 25.98 11.27 45.34
CA ARG A 89 25.64 12.71 45.30
C ARG A 89 25.25 13.19 43.90
N SER A 90 24.98 12.26 42.98
CA SER A 90 24.60 12.53 41.59
C SER A 90 25.69 13.27 40.80
N GLN A 91 26.96 13.15 41.20
CA GLN A 91 28.10 13.67 40.44
C GLN A 91 28.59 12.62 39.46
N LEU A 92 28.99 13.05 38.26
CA LEU A 92 29.53 12.17 37.24
C LEU A 92 30.81 11.48 37.74
N VAL A 93 30.86 10.15 37.62
CA VAL A 93 32.03 9.31 37.93
C VAL A 93 32.65 8.75 36.65
N PHE A 94 31.81 8.38 35.68
CA PHE A 94 32.24 7.78 34.43
C PHE A 94 31.22 8.07 33.33
N ALA A 95 31.70 8.37 32.13
CA ALA A 95 30.90 8.38 30.91
C ALA A 95 31.69 7.71 29.79
N ASN A 96 31.09 6.72 29.13
CA ASN A 96 31.71 6.11 27.95
C ASN A 96 31.64 7.05 26.74
N ARG A 97 32.33 6.68 25.67
CA ARG A 97 32.28 7.38 24.38
C ARG A 97 30.87 7.54 23.83
N GLY A 98 29.99 6.54 24.02
CA GLY A 98 28.58 6.61 23.63
C GLY A 98 27.84 7.79 24.29
N ALA A 99 28.09 8.03 25.58
CA ALA A 99 27.50 9.15 26.33
C ALA A 99 28.00 10.52 25.85
N ASN A 100 29.26 10.62 25.45
CA ASN A 100 29.80 11.84 24.85
C ASN A 100 29.04 12.18 23.54
N VAL A 101 28.94 11.21 22.63
CA VAL A 101 28.29 11.41 21.32
C VAL A 101 26.78 11.64 21.45
N LEU A 102 26.09 10.81 22.25
CA LEU A 102 24.63 10.80 22.30
C LEU A 102 24.06 11.88 23.21
N LEU A 103 24.71 12.14 24.35
CA LEU A 103 24.22 13.00 25.43
C LEU A 103 25.05 14.28 25.60
N GLY A 104 26.21 14.40 24.96
CA GLY A 104 27.12 15.52 25.15
C GLY A 104 27.90 15.49 26.47
N ILE A 105 27.94 14.33 27.13
CA ILE A 105 28.58 14.17 28.44
C ILE A 105 30.07 13.84 28.23
N THR A 106 30.95 14.79 28.49
CA THR A 106 32.40 14.58 28.55
C THR A 106 32.86 13.94 29.86
N ASP A 107 33.83 13.05 29.78
CA ASP A 107 34.35 12.33 30.95
C ASP A 107 35.07 13.27 31.94
N VAL A 108 35.11 12.85 33.21
CA VAL A 108 35.65 13.61 34.35
C VAL A 108 37.14 13.94 34.17
N ALA A 109 37.89 13.07 33.49
CA ALA A 109 39.31 13.28 33.20
C ALA A 109 39.59 14.44 32.22
N GLU A 110 38.62 14.82 31.39
CA GLU A 110 38.75 15.86 30.37
C GLU A 110 38.05 17.18 30.74
N ALA A 111 37.20 17.17 31.77
CA ALA A 111 36.40 18.32 32.18
C ALA A 111 37.08 19.15 33.29
N ALA A 112 37.45 20.39 32.99
CA ALA A 112 37.99 21.35 33.98
C ALA A 112 36.92 21.95 34.92
N THR A 113 35.63 21.66 34.69
CA THR A 113 34.46 22.19 35.42
C THR A 113 33.35 21.13 35.54
N THR A 114 32.38 21.37 36.43
CA THR A 114 31.16 20.54 36.62
C THR A 114 30.46 20.26 35.29
N ASN A 115 30.20 18.99 34.98
CA ASN A 115 29.55 18.59 33.72
C ASN A 115 28.04 18.86 33.78
N GLU A 116 27.62 20.02 33.27
CA GLU A 116 26.22 20.48 33.25
C GLU A 116 25.30 19.56 32.42
N ALA A 117 25.82 18.97 31.34
CA ALA A 117 25.08 18.01 30.52
C ALA A 117 24.75 16.74 31.31
N ALA A 118 25.70 16.24 32.10
CA ALA A 118 25.50 15.08 32.97
C ALA A 118 24.44 15.36 34.05
N ALA A 119 24.53 16.52 34.70
CA ALA A 119 23.56 16.93 35.72
C ALA A 119 22.14 17.05 35.13
N THR A 120 22.03 17.73 33.98
CA THR A 120 20.74 17.94 33.29
C THR A 120 20.12 16.62 32.85
N PHE A 121 20.92 15.72 32.29
CA PHE A 121 20.45 14.40 31.87
C PHE A 121 19.99 13.55 33.07
N PHE A 122 20.78 13.50 34.14
CA PHE A 122 20.40 12.75 35.34
C PHE A 122 19.14 13.30 35.99
N ASP A 123 18.97 14.63 36.07
CA ASP A 123 17.75 15.25 36.57
C ASP A 123 16.52 14.88 35.71
N ALA A 124 16.67 14.86 34.38
CA ALA A 124 15.61 14.45 33.47
C ALA A 124 15.18 12.98 33.68
N VAL A 125 16.15 12.08 33.90
CA VAL A 125 15.87 10.68 34.24
C VAL A 125 15.22 10.57 35.61
N ARG A 126 15.80 11.20 36.64
CA ARG A 126 15.30 11.15 38.02
C ARG A 126 13.86 11.66 38.15
N ASN A 127 13.46 12.64 37.36
CA ASN A 127 12.10 13.18 37.35
C ASN A 127 11.05 12.19 36.82
N GLN A 128 11.44 11.17 36.07
CA GLN A 128 10.54 10.11 35.58
C GLN A 128 10.56 8.84 36.43
N VAL A 129 11.61 8.66 37.24
CA VAL A 129 11.80 7.46 38.06
C VAL A 129 10.88 7.54 39.30
N PRO A 130 10.08 6.49 39.57
CA PRO A 130 9.29 6.40 40.79
C PRO A 130 10.16 6.50 42.06
N ARG A 131 9.65 7.18 43.10
CA ARG A 131 10.42 7.42 44.34
C ARG A 131 10.86 6.12 45.02
N GLU A 132 10.07 5.06 44.87
CA GLU A 132 10.31 3.75 45.44
C GLU A 132 11.63 3.16 44.92
N VAL A 133 11.96 3.35 43.63
CA VAL A 133 13.23 2.88 43.05
C VAL A 133 14.43 3.63 43.62
N LEU A 134 14.25 4.90 43.97
CA LEU A 134 15.34 5.73 44.51
C LEU A 134 15.60 5.48 45.99
N VAL A 135 14.58 5.07 46.75
CA VAL A 135 14.64 5.02 48.23
C VAL A 135 14.58 3.60 48.78
N GLU A 136 13.83 2.69 48.17
CA GLU A 136 13.62 1.35 48.72
C GLU A 136 14.69 0.36 48.25
N PRO A 137 15.30 -0.43 49.16
CA PRO A 137 16.27 -1.45 48.77
C PRO A 137 15.70 -2.56 47.87
N ALA A 138 14.40 -2.80 47.94
CA ALA A 138 13.72 -3.83 47.14
C ALA A 138 13.57 -3.46 45.65
N HIS A 139 13.72 -2.17 45.31
CA HIS A 139 13.56 -1.65 43.96
C HIS A 139 14.85 -0.94 43.54
N ASN A 140 15.62 -1.54 42.64
CA ASN A 140 16.93 -1.00 42.23
C ASN A 140 17.03 -0.68 40.74
N THR A 141 16.01 -1.00 39.95
CA THR A 141 16.04 -0.83 38.49
C THR A 141 14.77 -0.14 38.01
N TRP A 142 14.91 0.82 37.11
CA TRP A 142 13.82 1.43 36.38
C TRP A 142 14.15 1.46 34.90
N THR A 143 13.15 1.20 34.06
CA THR A 143 13.22 1.36 32.61
C THR A 143 12.14 2.32 32.15
N GLY A 144 12.45 3.17 31.18
CA GLY A 144 11.50 4.11 30.61
C GLY A 144 12.02 4.82 29.38
N GLU A 145 11.23 5.78 28.89
CA GLU A 145 11.54 6.52 27.66
C GLU A 145 11.70 8.00 27.93
N LEU A 146 12.77 8.58 27.40
CA LEU A 146 13.10 9.98 27.57
C LEU A 146 13.30 10.65 26.21
N GLY A 147 12.54 11.72 25.95
CA GLY A 147 12.85 12.65 24.88
C GLY A 147 14.10 13.45 25.25
N HIS A 148 15.15 13.36 24.45
CA HIS A 148 16.41 14.06 24.69
C HIS A 148 16.84 14.81 23.44
N ARG A 149 17.21 16.08 23.62
CA ARG A 149 17.83 16.87 22.55
C ARG A 149 19.35 16.71 22.67
N SER A 150 19.91 15.97 21.72
CA SER A 150 21.35 15.73 21.67
C SER A 150 22.15 16.98 21.28
N PRO A 151 23.49 16.93 21.39
CA PRO A 151 24.36 18.07 21.07
C PRO A 151 24.25 18.58 19.63
N ASP A 152 23.87 17.73 18.69
CA ASP A 152 23.61 18.08 17.29
C ASP A 152 22.27 18.81 17.07
N GLY A 153 21.48 19.01 18.14
CA GLY A 153 20.19 19.69 18.11
C GLY A 153 19.00 18.79 17.73
N ILE A 154 19.25 17.54 17.35
CA ILE A 154 18.21 16.58 16.95
C ILE A 154 17.49 16.06 18.20
N MET A 155 16.15 15.99 18.13
CA MET A 155 15.35 15.36 19.17
C MET A 155 15.36 13.84 18.98
N ARG A 156 15.81 13.12 20.01
CA ARG A 156 15.89 11.66 20.04
C ARG A 156 14.97 11.07 21.10
N THR A 157 14.50 9.86 20.84
CA THR A 157 13.79 9.04 21.82
C THR A 157 14.78 8.03 22.40
N LEU A 158 15.12 8.19 23.68
CA LEU A 158 16.03 7.33 24.39
C LEU A 158 15.27 6.30 25.22
N ALA A 159 15.59 5.02 25.03
CA ALA A 159 15.25 3.98 26.00
C ALA A 159 16.29 4.01 27.12
N VAL A 160 15.85 4.33 28.34
CA VAL A 160 16.72 4.56 29.49
C VAL A 160 16.49 3.48 30.53
N THR A 161 17.58 2.88 31.01
CA THR A 161 17.61 2.00 32.17
C THR A 161 18.45 2.65 33.25
N LEU A 162 17.84 2.94 34.40
CA LEU A 162 18.52 3.37 35.61
C LEU A 162 18.68 2.16 36.54
N HIS A 163 19.90 1.91 37.00
CA HIS A 163 20.21 0.94 38.05
C HIS A 163 20.84 1.65 39.25
N VAL A 164 20.25 1.47 40.44
CA VAL A 164 20.74 2.00 41.71
C VAL A 164 21.56 0.92 42.41
N VAL A 165 22.85 1.16 42.59
CA VAL A 165 23.73 0.23 43.31
C VAL A 165 23.84 0.65 44.77
N ARG A 166 23.64 -0.31 45.67
CA ARG A 166 23.65 -0.12 47.12
C ARG A 166 24.67 -1.04 47.77
N ASP A 167 25.16 -0.66 48.94
CA ASP A 167 26.00 -1.51 49.78
C ASP A 167 25.16 -2.44 50.68
N ASP A 168 25.84 -3.27 51.49
CA ASP A 168 25.21 -4.21 52.43
C ASP A 168 24.37 -3.53 53.52
N THR A 169 24.51 -2.20 53.70
CA THR A 169 23.71 -1.39 54.64
C THR A 169 22.46 -0.80 54.01
N GLY A 170 22.29 -0.97 52.69
CA GLY A 170 21.20 -0.39 51.90
C GLY A 170 21.46 1.06 51.45
N ALA A 171 22.63 1.63 51.76
CA ALA A 171 23.01 2.97 51.32
C ALA A 171 23.37 2.97 49.83
N THR A 172 22.93 3.99 49.09
CA THR A 172 23.29 4.13 47.67
C THR A 172 24.79 4.40 47.53
N VAL A 173 25.46 3.57 46.74
CA VAL A 173 26.88 3.73 46.38
C VAL A 173 27.00 4.56 45.11
N HIS A 174 26.24 4.20 44.08
CA HIS A 174 26.23 4.89 42.78
C HIS A 174 24.97 4.58 41.97
N TYR A 175 24.75 5.37 40.92
CA TYR A 175 23.72 5.17 39.90
C TYR A 175 24.40 4.82 38.58
N SER A 176 23.91 3.80 37.89
CA SER A 176 24.32 3.47 36.53
C SER A 176 23.16 3.72 35.58
N VAL A 177 23.37 4.51 34.54
CA VAL A 177 22.37 4.84 33.53
C VAL A 177 22.85 4.33 32.18
N LEU A 178 22.05 3.47 31.57
CA LEU A 178 22.19 3.05 30.19
C LEU A 178 21.13 3.77 29.37
N ALA A 179 21.51 4.47 28.31
CA ALA A 179 20.60 5.10 27.38
C ALA A 179 20.89 4.66 25.94
N ARG A 180 19.88 4.11 25.29
CA ARG A 180 19.92 3.67 23.90
C ARG A 180 19.07 4.58 23.03
N ASP A 181 19.61 5.00 21.89
CA ASP A 181 18.84 5.72 20.88
C ASP A 181 17.93 4.74 20.11
N GLU A 182 16.61 4.90 20.25
CA GLU A 182 15.61 4.11 19.52
C GLU A 182 14.84 4.95 18.49
N THR A 183 15.35 6.15 18.16
CA THR A 183 14.67 7.11 17.29
C THR A 183 14.39 6.52 15.90
N GLU A 184 15.43 5.97 15.24
CA GLU A 184 15.30 5.40 13.90
C GLU A 184 14.39 4.16 13.89
N ALA A 185 14.55 3.27 14.88
CA ALA A 185 13.72 2.07 15.00
C ALA A 185 12.24 2.43 15.16
N LYS A 186 11.92 3.43 15.99
CA LYS A 186 10.54 3.90 16.18
C LYS A 186 9.99 4.64 14.96
N GLN A 187 10.79 5.47 14.31
CA GLN A 187 10.39 6.13 13.07
C GLN A 187 10.07 5.10 11.98
N LEU A 188 10.93 4.09 11.81
CA LEU A 188 10.72 3.01 10.87
C LEU A 188 9.48 2.18 11.25
N GLN A 189 9.29 1.85 12.52
CA GLN A 189 8.10 1.13 12.98
C GLN A 189 6.82 1.92 12.70
N ASN A 190 6.81 3.22 12.99
CA ASN A 190 5.66 4.08 12.72
C ASN A 190 5.37 4.19 11.22
N GLU A 191 6.41 4.31 10.39
CA GLU A 191 6.24 4.38 8.94
C GLU A 191 5.75 3.04 8.37
N LEU A 192 6.31 1.90 8.81
CA LEU A 192 5.82 0.57 8.44
C LEU A 192 4.36 0.37 8.86
N GLN A 193 3.98 0.82 10.06
CA GLN A 193 2.60 0.76 10.52
C GLN A 193 1.68 1.64 9.68
N ARG A 194 2.14 2.83 9.27
CA ARG A 194 1.41 3.74 8.39
C ARG A 194 1.23 3.12 7.00
N GLN A 195 2.29 2.60 6.38
CA GLN A 195 2.23 1.91 5.07
C GLN A 195 1.31 0.69 5.09
N ALA A 196 1.31 -0.07 6.19
CA ALA A 196 0.41 -1.22 6.34
C ALA A 196 -1.07 -0.83 6.39
N THR A 197 -1.39 0.43 6.73
CA THR A 197 -2.77 0.86 7.02
C THR A 197 -3.27 2.03 6.16
N HIS A 198 -2.40 2.74 5.45
CA HIS A 198 -2.73 3.92 4.66
C HIS A 198 -2.13 3.83 3.26
N ASP A 199 -2.82 4.44 2.30
CA ASP A 199 -2.35 4.66 0.93
C ASP A 199 -1.29 5.76 0.90
N GLU A 200 -0.14 5.50 0.27
CA GLU A 200 1.01 6.41 0.29
C GLU A 200 0.74 7.73 -0.45
N LEU A 201 -0.07 7.68 -1.51
CA LEU A 201 -0.34 8.84 -2.35
C LEU A 201 -1.33 9.81 -1.70
N THR A 202 -2.45 9.29 -1.20
CA THR A 202 -3.55 10.10 -0.67
C THR A 202 -3.49 10.30 0.83
N GLY A 203 -2.75 9.45 1.55
CA GLY A 203 -2.74 9.40 3.02
C GLY A 203 -4.04 8.85 3.63
N LEU A 204 -5.00 8.42 2.80
CA LEU A 204 -6.25 7.81 3.26
C LEU A 204 -6.01 6.38 3.76
N PRO A 205 -6.88 5.83 4.61
CA PRO A 205 -6.95 4.40 4.87
C PRO A 205 -6.84 3.57 3.59
N ASN A 206 -6.01 2.52 3.63
CA ASN A 206 -5.96 1.53 2.55
C ASN A 206 -7.06 0.47 2.74
N ARG A 207 -7.14 -0.48 1.80
CA ARG A 207 -8.11 -1.59 1.85
C ARG A 207 -8.08 -2.36 3.19
N THR A 208 -6.89 -2.60 3.75
CA THR A 208 -6.73 -3.33 5.01
C THR A 208 -7.35 -2.58 6.19
N LEU A 209 -7.03 -1.30 6.34
CA LEU A 209 -7.61 -0.48 7.40
C LEU A 209 -9.11 -0.29 7.19
N PHE A 210 -9.55 -0.10 5.95
CA PHE A 210 -10.98 0.05 5.62
C PHE A 210 -11.79 -1.17 6.05
N LEU A 211 -11.39 -2.38 5.65
CA LEU A 211 -12.10 -3.61 6.03
C LEU A 211 -12.12 -3.80 7.55
N ARG A 212 -11.03 -3.46 8.25
CA ARG A 212 -10.99 -3.48 9.71
C ARG A 212 -12.02 -2.53 10.32
N ARG A 213 -12.11 -1.29 9.82
CA ARG A 213 -13.10 -0.30 10.28
C ARG A 213 -14.54 -0.73 10.00
N VAL A 214 -14.80 -1.32 8.85
CA VAL A 214 -16.13 -1.88 8.52
C VAL A 214 -16.48 -3.02 9.48
N ALA A 215 -15.54 -3.95 9.74
CA ALA A 215 -15.77 -5.05 10.68
C ALA A 215 -16.06 -4.54 12.10
N GLU A 216 -15.28 -3.55 12.58
CA GLU A 216 -15.53 -2.88 13.86
C GLU A 216 -16.92 -2.22 13.92
N ALA A 217 -17.35 -1.57 12.82
CA ALA A 217 -18.67 -0.94 12.73
C ALA A 217 -19.81 -1.98 12.71
N LEU A 218 -19.63 -3.09 12.01
CA LEU A 218 -20.59 -4.20 11.98
C LEU A 218 -20.73 -4.88 13.35
N ASP A 219 -19.61 -5.04 14.07
CA ASP A 219 -19.65 -5.59 15.42
C ASP A 219 -20.42 -4.68 16.38
N ARG A 220 -20.17 -3.36 16.33
CA ARG A 220 -20.96 -2.37 17.08
C ARG A 220 -22.43 -2.36 16.67
N SER A 221 -22.71 -2.53 15.39
CA SER A 221 -24.07 -2.55 14.82
C SER A 221 -24.93 -3.66 15.43
N ARG A 222 -24.36 -4.85 15.67
CA ARG A 222 -25.06 -5.97 16.30
C ARG A 222 -25.63 -5.61 17.67
N THR A 223 -24.89 -4.87 18.47
CA THR A 223 -25.31 -4.48 19.83
C THR A 223 -26.19 -3.23 19.82
N LEU A 224 -25.87 -2.24 18.99
CA LEU A 224 -26.50 -0.91 19.01
C LEU A 224 -27.64 -0.75 17.99
N LYS A 225 -27.93 -1.76 17.18
CA LYS A 225 -28.90 -1.73 16.06
C LYS A 225 -28.72 -0.53 15.13
N ARG A 226 -27.47 -0.11 14.91
CA ARG A 226 -27.11 0.99 14.00
C ARG A 226 -26.83 0.44 12.60
N GLY A 227 -27.32 1.10 11.56
CA GLY A 227 -27.03 0.70 10.19
C GLY A 227 -25.55 0.81 9.83
N VAL A 228 -25.09 -0.03 8.90
CA VAL A 228 -23.76 0.07 8.31
C VAL A 228 -23.94 0.02 6.80
N THR A 229 -23.45 1.05 6.11
CA THR A 229 -23.48 1.13 4.64
C THR A 229 -22.07 1.28 4.12
N VAL A 230 -21.72 0.52 3.08
CA VAL A 230 -20.47 0.64 2.33
C VAL A 230 -20.80 1.18 0.95
N LEU A 231 -20.08 2.23 0.54
CA LEU A 231 -20.13 2.78 -0.80
C LEU A 231 -18.81 2.48 -1.50
N PHE A 232 -18.88 1.97 -2.72
CA PHE A 232 -17.74 1.77 -3.60
C PHE A 232 -17.82 2.81 -4.72
N ILE A 233 -16.75 3.56 -4.93
CA ILE A 233 -16.71 4.70 -5.84
C ILE A 233 -15.57 4.48 -6.82
N ASP A 234 -15.89 4.50 -8.11
CA ASP A 234 -14.90 4.50 -9.18
C ASP A 234 -14.92 5.82 -9.92
N PHE A 235 -13.75 6.46 -10.00
CA PHE A 235 -13.59 7.72 -10.69
C PHE A 235 -13.43 7.50 -12.20
N ASP A 236 -14.46 7.85 -12.96
CA ASP A 236 -14.51 7.55 -14.39
C ASP A 236 -13.46 8.37 -15.16
N GLY A 237 -12.64 7.70 -15.96
CA GLY A 237 -11.78 8.34 -16.97
C GLY A 237 -10.37 8.69 -16.52
N LEU A 238 -9.89 8.23 -15.35
CA LEU A 238 -8.51 8.44 -14.92
C LEU A 238 -7.50 7.93 -15.96
N LYS A 239 -7.78 6.77 -16.58
CA LYS A 239 -6.90 6.21 -17.62
C LYS A 239 -6.71 7.17 -18.80
N THR A 240 -7.80 7.77 -19.30
CA THR A 240 -7.75 8.75 -20.39
C THR A 240 -6.92 9.97 -20.01
N VAL A 241 -7.02 10.42 -18.76
CA VAL A 241 -6.20 11.52 -18.23
C VAL A 241 -4.72 11.13 -18.18
N ASN A 242 -4.41 9.95 -17.66
CA ASN A 242 -3.04 9.43 -17.61
C ASN A 242 -2.41 9.29 -19.00
N ASP A 243 -3.17 8.77 -19.96
CA ASP A 243 -2.70 8.56 -21.33
C ASP A 243 -2.48 9.88 -22.09
N THR A 244 -3.24 10.93 -21.73
CA THR A 244 -3.20 12.23 -22.43
C THR A 244 -2.20 13.22 -21.81
N ILE A 245 -2.12 13.27 -20.48
CA ILE A 245 -1.41 14.32 -19.72
C ILE A 245 -0.26 13.74 -18.88
N GLY A 246 -0.30 12.44 -18.58
CA GLY A 246 0.75 11.71 -17.85
C GLY A 246 0.41 11.40 -16.39
N HIS A 247 1.06 10.37 -15.86
CA HIS A 247 0.76 9.80 -14.52
C HIS A 247 0.85 10.79 -13.36
N ARG A 248 1.81 11.73 -13.38
CA ARG A 248 1.94 12.75 -12.32
C ARG A 248 0.67 13.59 -12.16
N PHE A 249 -0.07 13.81 -13.24
CA PHE A 249 -1.32 14.55 -13.21
C PHE A 249 -2.46 13.69 -12.65
N GLY A 250 -2.54 12.42 -13.06
CA GLY A 250 -3.50 11.47 -12.50
C GLY A 250 -3.33 11.30 -10.99
N ASP A 251 -2.10 11.26 -10.50
CA ASP A 251 -1.82 11.17 -9.07
C ASP A 251 -2.39 12.37 -8.29
N GLN A 252 -2.23 13.58 -8.82
CA GLN A 252 -2.77 14.78 -8.20
C GLN A 252 -4.29 14.85 -8.27
N LEU A 253 -4.87 14.36 -9.37
CA LEU A 253 -6.32 14.24 -9.51
C LEU A 253 -6.87 13.30 -8.44
N ILE A 254 -6.22 12.16 -8.22
CA ILE A 254 -6.56 11.20 -7.16
C ILE A 254 -6.47 11.82 -5.76
N VAL A 255 -5.40 12.59 -5.47
CA VAL A 255 -5.29 13.33 -4.21
C VAL A 255 -6.43 14.35 -4.04
N SER A 256 -6.80 15.07 -5.11
CA SER A 256 -7.92 16.02 -5.09
C SER A 256 -9.27 15.33 -4.84
N VAL A 257 -9.51 14.20 -5.52
CA VAL A 257 -10.72 13.38 -5.36
C VAL A 257 -10.83 12.88 -3.92
N GLY A 258 -9.75 12.33 -3.35
CA GLY A 258 -9.73 11.89 -1.96
C GLY A 258 -10.09 13.01 -0.97
N LYS A 259 -9.53 14.21 -1.14
CA LYS A 259 -9.85 15.39 -0.31
C LYS A 259 -11.32 15.81 -0.42
N ARG A 260 -11.87 15.81 -1.63
CA ARG A 260 -13.29 16.16 -1.87
C ARG A 260 -14.23 15.16 -1.22
N LEU A 261 -13.92 13.86 -1.32
CA LEU A 261 -14.68 12.81 -0.64
C LEU A 261 -14.67 13.00 0.87
N VAL A 262 -13.51 13.22 1.48
CA VAL A 262 -13.39 13.49 2.93
C VAL A 262 -14.23 14.70 3.34
N ASN A 263 -14.18 15.79 2.58
CA ASN A 263 -14.97 17.00 2.86
C ASN A 263 -16.49 16.80 2.69
N ALA A 264 -16.91 15.84 1.86
CA ALA A 264 -18.31 15.51 1.62
C ALA A 264 -18.86 14.44 2.59
N THR A 265 -18.00 13.85 3.42
CA THR A 265 -18.37 12.87 4.46
C THR A 265 -18.50 13.49 5.85
N ARG A 266 -19.20 12.81 6.76
CA ARG A 266 -19.30 13.21 8.17
C ARG A 266 -18.05 12.79 8.95
N PRO A 267 -17.75 13.39 10.12
CA PRO A 267 -16.59 13.02 10.92
C PRO A 267 -16.50 11.55 11.34
N ASN A 268 -17.63 10.84 11.41
CA ASN A 268 -17.69 9.43 11.78
C ASN A 268 -17.61 8.48 10.57
N ASP A 269 -17.70 9.00 9.35
CA ASP A 269 -17.58 8.19 8.15
C ASP A 269 -16.09 7.96 7.85
N VAL A 270 -15.75 6.83 7.23
CA VAL A 270 -14.36 6.52 6.84
C VAL A 270 -14.24 6.51 5.33
N VAL A 271 -13.39 7.37 4.79
CA VAL A 271 -13.00 7.37 3.37
C VAL A 271 -11.69 6.59 3.22
N ALA A 272 -11.63 5.69 2.25
CA ALA A 272 -10.46 4.89 1.92
C ALA A 272 -10.16 4.92 0.43
N ARG A 273 -8.89 4.72 0.07
CA ARG A 273 -8.50 4.39 -1.30
C ARG A 273 -8.12 2.91 -1.36
N LEU A 274 -8.75 2.17 -2.27
CA LEU A 274 -8.56 0.73 -2.38
C LEU A 274 -7.41 0.40 -3.34
N SER A 275 -7.47 0.97 -4.54
CA SER A 275 -6.48 0.84 -5.59
C SER A 275 -6.73 1.92 -6.65
N GLY A 276 -5.77 2.22 -7.53
CA GLY A 276 -6.01 3.03 -8.75
C GLY A 276 -6.91 4.27 -8.56
N ASP A 277 -8.05 4.25 -9.25
CA ASP A 277 -9.19 5.18 -9.24
C ASP A 277 -10.36 4.77 -8.32
N GLU A 278 -10.17 3.74 -7.50
CA GLU A 278 -11.18 3.14 -6.64
C GLU A 278 -11.08 3.66 -5.20
N PHE A 279 -12.20 4.18 -4.71
CA PHE A 279 -12.39 4.64 -3.34
C PHE A 279 -13.53 3.89 -2.67
N ALA A 280 -13.51 3.84 -1.35
CA ALA A 280 -14.63 3.33 -0.58
C ALA A 280 -14.98 4.28 0.57
N VAL A 281 -16.26 4.31 0.92
CA VAL A 281 -16.77 5.07 2.06
C VAL A 281 -17.57 4.14 2.96
N LEU A 282 -17.26 4.15 4.25
CA LEU A 282 -18.07 3.54 5.30
C LEU A 282 -18.95 4.64 5.91
N ALA A 283 -20.26 4.48 5.81
CA ALA A 283 -21.25 5.33 6.46
C ALA A 283 -21.86 4.57 7.65
N GLU A 284 -21.54 5.02 8.87
CA GLU A 284 -22.07 4.45 10.10
C GLU A 284 -23.43 5.08 10.47
N GLY A 285 -24.35 4.27 10.99
CA GLY A 285 -25.70 4.69 11.35
C GLY A 285 -26.68 4.80 10.17
N VAL A 286 -26.30 4.30 8.99
CA VAL A 286 -27.14 4.34 7.77
C VAL A 286 -27.61 2.93 7.45
N ALA A 287 -28.91 2.69 7.62
CA ALA A 287 -29.60 1.43 7.25
C ALA A 287 -30.71 1.65 6.21
N ASP A 288 -31.09 2.91 5.98
CA ASP A 288 -32.15 3.28 5.05
C ASP A 288 -31.57 3.50 3.65
N GLU A 289 -32.23 2.90 2.66
CA GLU A 289 -31.80 2.95 1.26
C GLU A 289 -31.84 4.36 0.68
N THR A 290 -32.89 5.13 1.02
CA THR A 290 -33.04 6.52 0.55
C THR A 290 -31.90 7.38 1.07
N LEU A 291 -31.60 7.29 2.37
CA LEU A 291 -30.50 8.03 2.98
C LEU A 291 -29.14 7.59 2.41
N ALA A 292 -28.95 6.29 2.14
CA ALA A 292 -27.73 5.79 1.52
C ALA A 292 -27.53 6.36 0.11
N LEU A 293 -28.60 6.42 -0.69
CA LEU A 293 -28.61 7.06 -2.01
C LEU A 293 -28.31 8.55 -1.95
N GLU A 294 -28.88 9.29 -1.00
CA GLU A 294 -28.58 10.72 -0.80
C GLU A 294 -27.09 10.95 -0.50
N ILE A 295 -26.50 10.12 0.36
CA ILE A 295 -25.07 10.19 0.68
C ILE A 295 -24.22 9.87 -0.56
N ALA A 296 -24.59 8.82 -1.30
CA ALA A 296 -23.90 8.43 -2.52
C ALA A 296 -23.93 9.55 -3.56
N GLU A 297 -25.09 10.17 -3.76
CA GLU A 297 -25.28 11.24 -4.74
C GLU A 297 -24.54 12.52 -4.35
N ARG A 298 -24.48 12.83 -3.05
CA ARG A 298 -23.65 13.92 -2.52
C ARG A 298 -22.17 13.67 -2.79
N LEU A 299 -21.68 12.46 -2.51
CA LEU A 299 -20.29 12.08 -2.76
C LEU A 299 -19.97 12.14 -4.25
N ARG A 300 -20.80 11.53 -5.09
CA ARG A 300 -20.69 11.54 -6.55
C ARG A 300 -20.64 12.97 -7.08
N SER A 301 -21.57 13.83 -6.68
CA SER A 301 -21.62 15.24 -7.10
C SER A 301 -20.40 16.03 -6.65
N SER A 302 -19.82 15.74 -5.48
CA SER A 302 -18.62 16.45 -4.98
C SER A 302 -17.37 16.24 -5.83
N ILE A 303 -17.31 15.11 -6.55
CA ILE A 303 -16.18 14.71 -7.41
C ILE A 303 -16.53 14.72 -8.91
N THR A 304 -17.78 15.02 -9.26
CA THR A 304 -18.23 15.16 -10.65
C THR A 304 -18.04 16.61 -11.11
N GLY A 305 -17.69 16.79 -12.38
CA GLY A 305 -17.55 18.11 -13.01
C GLY A 305 -16.10 18.46 -13.32
N GLN A 306 -15.81 19.76 -13.42
CA GLN A 306 -14.50 20.25 -13.83
C GLN A 306 -13.49 20.19 -12.67
N HIS A 307 -12.39 19.49 -12.91
CA HIS A 307 -11.21 19.48 -12.07
C HIS A 307 -10.16 20.38 -12.70
N LEU A 308 -9.73 21.41 -11.98
CA LEU A 308 -8.61 22.26 -12.38
C LEU A 308 -7.33 21.73 -11.71
N VAL A 309 -6.44 21.16 -12.51
CA VAL A 309 -5.13 20.71 -12.04
C VAL A 309 -4.09 21.35 -12.97
N HIS A 310 -3.18 22.16 -12.42
CA HIS A 310 -2.16 22.93 -13.19
C HIS A 310 -2.68 23.71 -14.41
N GLY A 311 -3.90 24.25 -14.34
CA GLY A 311 -4.48 25.05 -15.43
C GLY A 311 -5.17 24.23 -16.53
N VAL A 312 -5.22 22.89 -16.42
CA VAL A 312 -5.98 22.02 -17.33
C VAL A 312 -7.30 21.65 -16.70
N GLU A 313 -8.39 21.87 -17.42
CA GLU A 313 -9.74 21.45 -17.03
C GLU A 313 -10.02 20.03 -17.51
N VAL A 314 -10.31 19.13 -16.56
CA VAL A 314 -10.77 17.77 -16.84
C VAL A 314 -12.20 17.62 -16.37
N THR A 315 -13.09 17.21 -17.25
CA THR A 315 -14.46 16.83 -16.86
C THR A 315 -14.52 15.33 -16.65
N SER A 316 -14.93 14.92 -15.45
CA SER A 316 -15.10 13.51 -15.12
C SER A 316 -16.40 13.27 -14.33
N GLY A 317 -16.85 12.02 -14.37
CA GLY A 317 -17.92 11.51 -13.53
C GLY A 317 -17.40 10.51 -12.50
N ALA A 318 -18.32 9.97 -11.72
CA ALA A 318 -18.03 8.84 -10.86
C ALA A 318 -19.21 7.87 -10.88
N SER A 319 -18.88 6.59 -10.84
CA SER A 319 -19.86 5.50 -10.71
C SER A 319 -19.81 4.98 -9.28
N VAL A 320 -20.97 4.90 -8.62
CA VAL A 320 -21.06 4.58 -7.19
C VAL A 320 -21.96 3.38 -6.98
N GLY A 321 -21.48 2.40 -6.23
CA GLY A 321 -22.24 1.25 -5.78
C GLY A 321 -22.44 1.28 -4.27
N ILE A 322 -23.62 0.90 -3.81
CA ILE A 322 -24.03 1.02 -2.40
C ILE A 322 -24.42 -0.37 -1.90
N ALA A 323 -23.87 -0.80 -0.76
CA ALA A 323 -24.28 -2.01 -0.07
C ALA A 323 -24.61 -1.72 1.39
N ILE A 324 -25.81 -2.12 1.81
CA ILE A 324 -26.32 -1.92 3.16
C ILE A 324 -26.25 -3.26 3.91
N ALA A 325 -25.72 -3.23 5.13
CA ALA A 325 -25.67 -4.41 5.99
C ALA A 325 -27.09 -4.89 6.33
N THR A 326 -27.40 -6.13 5.95
CA THR A 326 -28.67 -6.77 6.28
C THR A 326 -28.56 -7.55 7.59
N GLN A 327 -29.69 -7.76 8.27
CA GLN A 327 -29.72 -8.58 9.48
C GLN A 327 -29.31 -10.03 9.21
N ALA A 328 -29.65 -10.57 8.05
CA ALA A 328 -29.21 -11.91 7.63
C ALA A 328 -27.68 -12.00 7.52
N LEU A 329 -27.05 -11.03 6.86
CA LEU A 329 -25.59 -10.95 6.75
C LEU A 329 -24.93 -10.89 8.14
N LEU A 330 -25.47 -10.07 9.04
CA LEU A 330 -24.97 -9.92 10.40
C LEU A 330 -25.17 -11.19 11.25
N ALA A 331 -26.14 -12.05 10.94
CA ALA A 331 -26.39 -13.29 11.67
C ALA A 331 -25.58 -14.48 11.14
N GLU A 332 -25.32 -14.53 9.83
CA GLU A 332 -24.71 -15.69 9.16
C GLU A 332 -23.18 -15.65 9.12
N GLN A 333 -22.58 -14.46 9.18
CA GLN A 333 -21.15 -14.27 8.93
C GLN A 333 -20.42 -13.67 10.15
N SER A 334 -19.11 -13.88 10.26
CA SER A 334 -18.31 -13.09 11.21
C SER A 334 -18.27 -11.61 10.77
N PRO A 335 -18.00 -10.62 11.66
CA PRO A 335 -17.88 -9.22 11.25
C PRO A 335 -16.84 -8.98 10.15
N ALA A 336 -15.76 -9.77 10.13
CA ALA A 336 -14.71 -9.68 9.11
C ALA A 336 -15.18 -10.20 7.74
N ASP A 337 -15.89 -11.33 7.72
CA ASP A 337 -16.44 -11.89 6.48
C ASP A 337 -17.57 -11.01 5.93
N ALA A 338 -18.43 -10.49 6.81
CA ALA A 338 -19.49 -9.57 6.46
C ALA A 338 -18.95 -8.25 5.88
N ALA A 339 -17.84 -7.73 6.40
CA ALA A 339 -17.16 -6.56 5.85
C ALA A 339 -16.67 -6.81 4.42
N THR A 340 -16.08 -7.99 4.17
CA THR A 340 -15.62 -8.38 2.83
C THR A 340 -16.81 -8.54 1.87
N THR A 341 -17.88 -9.21 2.31
CA THR A 341 -19.11 -9.38 1.52
C THR A 341 -19.74 -8.04 1.16
N LEU A 342 -19.82 -7.08 2.10
CA LEU A 342 -20.36 -5.74 1.82
C LEU A 342 -19.53 -4.99 0.78
N LEU A 343 -18.20 -5.06 0.87
CA LEU A 343 -17.33 -4.42 -0.11
C LEU A 343 -17.54 -5.01 -1.51
N VAL A 344 -17.64 -6.33 -1.63
CA VAL A 344 -17.92 -7.02 -2.91
C VAL A 344 -19.31 -6.69 -3.46
N ASN A 345 -20.31 -6.59 -2.58
CA ASN A 345 -21.66 -6.21 -2.96
C ASN A 345 -21.71 -4.77 -3.49
N ALA A 346 -21.00 -3.85 -2.82
CA ALA A 346 -20.90 -2.46 -3.26
C ALA A 346 -20.15 -2.35 -4.60
N ASP A 347 -19.06 -3.09 -4.79
CA ASP A 347 -18.35 -3.19 -6.07
C ASP A 347 -19.26 -3.71 -7.20
N THR A 348 -20.02 -4.77 -6.94
CA THR A 348 -21.00 -5.33 -7.89
C THR A 348 -22.04 -4.29 -8.32
N ALA A 349 -22.53 -3.49 -7.38
CA ALA A 349 -23.46 -2.40 -7.66
C ALA A 349 -22.80 -1.25 -8.45
N MET A 350 -21.54 -0.91 -8.14
CA MET A 350 -20.77 0.10 -8.87
C MET A 350 -20.57 -0.33 -10.32
N TYR A 351 -20.24 -1.61 -10.54
CA TYR A 351 -20.11 -2.17 -11.88
C TYR A 351 -21.42 -2.07 -12.67
N ARG A 352 -22.56 -2.36 -12.03
CA ARG A 352 -23.90 -2.13 -12.60
C ARG A 352 -24.14 -0.66 -12.95
N ALA A 353 -23.66 0.28 -12.15
CA ALA A 353 -23.74 1.71 -12.43
C ALA A 353 -22.97 2.06 -13.72
N LYS A 354 -21.77 1.48 -13.92
CA LYS A 354 -20.98 1.64 -15.15
C LYS A 354 -21.73 1.13 -16.39
N GLN A 355 -22.33 -0.06 -16.31
CA GLN A 355 -23.08 -0.66 -17.41
C GLN A 355 -24.28 0.18 -17.84
N ARG A 356 -24.99 0.77 -16.87
CA ARG A 356 -26.16 1.62 -17.13
C ARG A 356 -25.83 3.03 -17.62
N GLY A 357 -24.57 3.29 -17.98
CA GLY A 357 -24.14 4.53 -18.63
C GLY A 357 -23.19 5.39 -17.81
N LYS A 358 -22.57 4.85 -16.74
CA LYS A 358 -21.65 5.56 -15.83
C LYS A 358 -22.28 6.77 -15.15
N GLY A 359 -21.52 7.45 -14.28
CA GLY A 359 -21.93 8.73 -13.70
C GLY A 359 -23.18 8.65 -12.82
N ARG A 360 -23.46 7.50 -12.20
CA ARG A 360 -24.69 7.25 -11.41
C ARG A 360 -24.41 6.41 -10.17
N CYS A 361 -25.42 6.35 -9.30
CA CYS A 361 -25.44 5.53 -8.10
C CYS A 361 -26.36 4.32 -8.29
N GLU A 362 -25.95 3.14 -7.82
CA GLU A 362 -26.77 1.93 -7.81
C GLU A 362 -26.70 1.25 -6.44
N VAL A 363 -27.84 0.77 -5.94
CA VAL A 363 -27.93 0.00 -4.70
C VAL A 363 -27.86 -1.48 -5.01
N TYR A 364 -27.03 -2.21 -4.27
CA TYR A 364 -26.91 -3.65 -4.39
C TYR A 364 -28.24 -4.35 -4.10
N THR A 365 -28.62 -5.27 -5.00
CA THR A 365 -29.67 -6.26 -4.76
C THR A 365 -29.12 -7.66 -5.01
N GLU A 366 -29.74 -8.70 -4.44
CA GLU A 366 -29.25 -10.08 -4.61
C GLU A 366 -29.34 -10.57 -6.08
N GLU A 367 -30.27 -10.02 -6.86
CA GLU A 367 -30.35 -10.22 -8.31
C GLU A 367 -29.10 -9.69 -9.03
N MET A 368 -28.42 -8.68 -8.47
CA MET A 368 -27.14 -8.18 -8.99
C MET A 368 -26.05 -9.22 -8.97
N ARG A 369 -25.91 -9.94 -7.85
CA ARG A 369 -24.91 -11.00 -7.72
C ARG A 369 -25.21 -12.17 -8.64
N THR A 370 -26.48 -12.56 -8.76
CA THR A 370 -26.89 -13.63 -9.68
C THR A 370 -26.57 -13.27 -11.13
N GLN A 371 -26.93 -12.06 -11.58
CA GLN A 371 -26.63 -11.62 -12.95
C GLN A 371 -25.12 -11.48 -13.22
N ALA A 372 -24.32 -11.02 -12.24
CA ALA A 372 -22.87 -10.95 -12.40
C ALA A 372 -22.25 -12.33 -12.61
N ARG A 373 -22.66 -13.33 -11.82
CA ARG A 373 -22.24 -14.74 -12.00
C ARG A 373 -22.68 -15.30 -13.34
N ASP A 374 -23.93 -15.02 -13.73
CA ASP A 374 -24.46 -15.45 -15.02
C ASP A 374 -23.69 -14.86 -16.20
N ARG A 375 -23.30 -13.59 -16.12
CA ARG A 375 -22.44 -12.96 -17.13
C ARG A 375 -21.07 -13.60 -17.22
N GLN A 376 -20.41 -13.82 -16.08
CA GLN A 376 -19.10 -14.47 -16.08
C GLN A 376 -19.18 -15.86 -16.72
N ARG A 377 -20.27 -16.58 -16.46
CA ARG A 377 -20.54 -17.88 -17.07
C ARG A 377 -20.71 -17.77 -18.59
N ILE A 378 -21.56 -16.83 -19.04
CA ILE A 378 -21.77 -16.54 -20.48
C ILE A 378 -20.45 -16.16 -21.15
N ALA A 379 -19.64 -15.29 -20.55
CA ALA A 379 -18.34 -14.87 -21.08
C ALA A 379 -17.41 -16.08 -21.31
N SER A 380 -17.33 -16.97 -20.32
CA SER A 380 -16.49 -18.18 -20.41
C SER A 380 -16.96 -19.22 -21.45
N GLN A 381 -18.21 -19.12 -21.90
CA GLN A 381 -18.83 -20.07 -22.82
C GLN A 381 -18.95 -19.52 -24.23
N LEU A 382 -19.04 -18.20 -24.42
CA LEU A 382 -19.35 -17.57 -25.69
C LEU A 382 -18.33 -17.88 -26.80
N GLU A 383 -17.04 -17.86 -26.49
CA GLU A 383 -15.99 -18.24 -27.45
C GLU A 383 -16.10 -19.71 -27.87
N ARG A 384 -16.37 -20.60 -26.90
CA ARG A 384 -16.54 -22.04 -27.16
C ARG A 384 -17.82 -22.34 -27.94
N ALA A 385 -18.89 -21.59 -27.69
CA ALA A 385 -20.18 -21.77 -28.33
C ALA A 385 -20.11 -21.57 -29.85
N MET A 386 -19.31 -20.59 -30.30
CA MET A 386 -19.05 -20.42 -31.73
C MET A 386 -18.32 -21.61 -32.34
N ALA A 387 -17.24 -22.07 -31.69
CA ALA A 387 -16.45 -23.21 -32.16
C ALA A 387 -17.26 -24.53 -32.15
N ALA A 388 -18.21 -24.67 -31.22
CA ALA A 388 -19.06 -25.83 -31.07
C ALA A 388 -20.31 -25.83 -31.97
N GLY A 389 -20.52 -24.79 -32.79
CA GLY A 389 -21.69 -24.69 -33.67
C GLY A 389 -23.02 -24.52 -32.91
N GLU A 390 -22.97 -23.95 -31.70
CA GLU A 390 -24.16 -23.73 -30.87
C GLU A 390 -24.96 -22.49 -31.29
N MET A 391 -24.37 -21.62 -32.12
CA MET A 391 -25.03 -20.45 -32.67
C MET A 391 -25.75 -20.77 -33.99
N PHE A 392 -26.92 -20.17 -34.17
CA PHE A 392 -27.70 -20.25 -35.40
C PHE A 392 -28.35 -18.90 -35.69
N VAL A 393 -28.69 -18.65 -36.96
CA VAL A 393 -29.44 -17.46 -37.34
C VAL A 393 -30.90 -17.82 -37.61
N VAL A 394 -31.80 -16.92 -37.25
CA VAL A 394 -33.18 -16.91 -37.71
C VAL A 394 -33.38 -15.68 -38.59
N HIS A 395 -34.34 -15.76 -39.51
CA HIS A 395 -34.57 -14.68 -40.46
C HIS A 395 -35.98 -14.13 -40.34
N GLN A 396 -36.09 -12.82 -40.20
CA GLN A 396 -37.37 -12.11 -40.11
C GLN A 396 -37.61 -11.34 -41.42
N PRO A 397 -38.71 -11.62 -42.15
CA PRO A 397 -39.00 -10.92 -43.39
C PRO A 397 -39.49 -9.50 -43.13
N ILE A 398 -38.98 -8.55 -43.91
CA ILE A 398 -39.44 -7.16 -43.95
C ILE A 398 -40.35 -7.04 -45.18
N VAL A 399 -41.62 -6.71 -44.95
CA VAL A 399 -42.66 -6.70 -45.99
C VAL A 399 -43.06 -5.27 -46.32
N SER A 400 -43.13 -4.95 -47.61
CA SER A 400 -43.67 -3.68 -48.09
C SER A 400 -45.18 -3.64 -47.87
N ILE A 401 -45.67 -2.66 -47.12
CA ILE A 401 -47.11 -2.45 -46.89
C ILE A 401 -47.87 -2.11 -48.18
N HIS A 402 -47.19 -1.56 -49.19
CA HIS A 402 -47.81 -1.13 -50.45
C HIS A 402 -47.98 -2.31 -51.42
N THR A 403 -47.01 -3.22 -51.46
CA THR A 403 -46.95 -4.29 -52.46
C THR A 403 -47.23 -5.67 -51.87
N GLY A 404 -47.21 -5.81 -50.54
CA GLY A 404 -47.29 -7.10 -49.85
C GLY A 404 -46.08 -8.01 -50.09
N ARG A 405 -45.05 -7.51 -50.78
CA ARG A 405 -43.85 -8.29 -51.12
C ARG A 405 -42.78 -8.17 -50.05
N ILE A 406 -42.00 -9.23 -49.88
CA ILE A 406 -40.80 -9.21 -49.05
C ILE A 406 -39.77 -8.32 -49.74
N VAL A 407 -39.35 -7.25 -49.06
CA VAL A 407 -38.36 -6.29 -49.54
C VAL A 407 -37.03 -6.40 -48.82
N GLY A 408 -37.00 -7.03 -47.66
CA GLY A 408 -35.79 -7.25 -46.88
C GLY A 408 -35.88 -8.50 -46.01
N LEU A 409 -34.72 -8.94 -45.52
CA LEU A 409 -34.55 -10.07 -44.64
C LEU A 409 -33.60 -9.70 -43.50
N GLU A 410 -34.11 -9.58 -42.28
CA GLU A 410 -33.30 -9.33 -41.10
C GLU A 410 -32.73 -10.64 -40.57
N THR A 411 -31.42 -10.67 -40.35
CA THR A 411 -30.72 -11.85 -39.82
C THR A 411 -30.45 -11.67 -38.34
N LEU A 412 -31.10 -12.51 -37.54
CA LEU A 412 -31.11 -12.43 -36.10
C LEU A 412 -30.37 -13.63 -35.49
N VAL A 413 -29.27 -13.36 -34.79
CA VAL A 413 -28.50 -14.42 -34.13
C VAL A 413 -29.24 -14.99 -32.93
N ARG A 414 -29.10 -16.30 -32.74
CA ARG A 414 -29.59 -17.08 -31.61
C ARG A 414 -28.49 -18.02 -31.13
N TRP A 415 -28.48 -18.29 -29.83
CA TRP A 415 -27.54 -19.24 -29.25
C TRP A 415 -28.30 -20.37 -28.56
N ARG A 416 -28.09 -21.60 -29.03
CA ARG A 416 -28.61 -22.81 -28.40
C ARG A 416 -27.72 -23.21 -27.23
N HIS A 417 -27.96 -22.59 -26.08
CA HIS A 417 -27.19 -22.85 -24.87
C HIS A 417 -27.53 -24.23 -24.27
N PRO A 418 -26.53 -25.06 -23.91
CA PRO A 418 -26.75 -26.44 -23.43
C PRO A 418 -27.74 -26.56 -22.25
N GLU A 419 -27.69 -25.61 -21.32
CA GLU A 419 -28.51 -25.64 -20.10
C GLU A 419 -29.70 -24.67 -20.10
N ARG A 420 -29.69 -23.64 -20.96
CA ARG A 420 -30.64 -22.51 -20.90
C ARG A 420 -31.59 -22.46 -22.09
N GLY A 421 -31.47 -23.42 -23.00
CA GLY A 421 -32.23 -23.43 -24.24
C GLY A 421 -31.77 -22.33 -25.19
N VAL A 422 -32.70 -21.76 -25.96
CA VAL A 422 -32.38 -20.75 -26.97
C VAL A 422 -32.31 -19.37 -26.34
N LEU A 423 -31.12 -18.77 -26.35
CA LEU A 423 -30.85 -17.41 -25.92
C LEU A 423 -30.95 -16.42 -27.10
N THR A 424 -31.50 -15.24 -26.82
CA THR A 424 -31.58 -14.09 -27.74
C THR A 424 -30.44 -13.09 -27.47
N PRO A 425 -30.15 -12.17 -28.42
CA PRO A 425 -29.03 -11.23 -28.29
C PRO A 425 -28.98 -10.47 -26.96
N PRO A 426 -30.09 -9.96 -26.37
CA PRO A 426 -30.04 -9.26 -25.08
C PRO A 426 -29.40 -10.06 -23.93
N ALA A 427 -29.38 -11.40 -24.00
CA ALA A 427 -28.77 -12.24 -22.98
C ALA A 427 -27.23 -12.29 -23.06
N PHE A 428 -26.62 -12.05 -24.22
CA PHE A 428 -25.18 -12.26 -24.42
C PHE A 428 -24.46 -11.16 -25.22
N LEU A 429 -25.18 -10.24 -25.86
CA LEU A 429 -24.62 -9.23 -26.76
C LEU A 429 -23.64 -8.30 -26.04
N GLU A 430 -24.02 -7.80 -24.86
CA GLU A 430 -23.16 -6.92 -24.06
C GLU A 430 -21.86 -7.64 -23.65
N VAL A 431 -21.95 -8.92 -23.28
CA VAL A 431 -20.77 -9.73 -22.94
C VAL A 431 -19.90 -9.96 -24.18
N ALA A 432 -20.51 -10.17 -25.35
CA ALA A 432 -19.80 -10.29 -26.62
C ALA A 432 -19.03 -9.01 -26.97
N GLU A 433 -19.62 -7.84 -26.68
CA GLU A 433 -19.00 -6.54 -26.89
C GLU A 433 -17.83 -6.29 -25.92
N GLU A 434 -18.01 -6.59 -24.63
CA GLU A 434 -16.97 -6.44 -23.61
C GLU A 434 -15.74 -7.31 -23.93
N THR A 435 -15.98 -8.60 -24.25
CA THR A 435 -14.93 -9.59 -24.56
C THR A 435 -14.33 -9.44 -25.95
N GLY A 436 -15.01 -8.74 -26.86
CA GLY A 436 -14.60 -8.57 -28.26
C GLY A 436 -15.04 -9.70 -29.20
N VAL A 437 -15.69 -10.74 -28.67
CA VAL A 437 -16.24 -11.87 -29.45
C VAL A 437 -17.35 -11.41 -30.41
N ILE A 438 -17.93 -10.22 -30.20
CA ILE A 438 -18.92 -9.63 -31.11
C ILE A 438 -18.41 -9.46 -32.54
N GLY A 439 -17.10 -9.23 -32.74
CA GLY A 439 -16.50 -9.14 -34.07
C GLY A 439 -16.65 -10.44 -34.85
N PRO A 440 -16.05 -11.53 -34.35
CA PRO A 440 -16.20 -12.86 -34.94
C PRO A 440 -17.67 -13.33 -35.10
N ILE A 441 -18.54 -13.05 -34.12
CA ILE A 441 -19.98 -13.36 -34.24
C ILE A 441 -20.59 -12.62 -35.44
N GLY A 442 -20.35 -11.31 -35.55
CA GLY A 442 -20.92 -10.50 -36.63
C GLY A 442 -20.41 -10.88 -38.01
N ASP A 443 -19.13 -11.25 -38.14
CA ASP A 443 -18.57 -11.77 -39.39
C ASP A 443 -19.30 -13.06 -39.82
N TRP A 444 -19.52 -13.98 -38.88
CA TRP A 444 -20.27 -15.21 -39.13
C TRP A 444 -21.75 -14.96 -39.47
N VAL A 445 -22.43 -14.08 -38.71
CA VAL A 445 -23.84 -13.69 -38.95
C VAL A 445 -24.00 -13.08 -40.34
N THR A 446 -23.09 -12.20 -40.75
CA THR A 446 -23.10 -11.57 -42.07
C THR A 446 -22.96 -12.62 -43.17
N ALA A 447 -22.00 -13.54 -43.02
CA ALA A 447 -21.75 -14.59 -44.00
C ALA A 447 -22.94 -15.56 -44.12
N GLU A 448 -23.59 -15.93 -43.02
CA GLU A 448 -24.79 -16.79 -43.08
C GLU A 448 -26.01 -16.05 -43.63
N GLY A 449 -26.22 -14.80 -43.23
CA GLY A 449 -27.28 -13.95 -43.78
C GLY A 449 -27.16 -13.84 -45.31
N ALA A 450 -25.95 -13.57 -45.80
CA ALA A 450 -25.66 -13.45 -47.22
C ALA A 450 -25.91 -14.77 -47.97
N ARG A 451 -25.46 -15.90 -47.41
CA ARG A 451 -25.69 -17.23 -48.00
C ARG A 451 -27.17 -17.60 -48.03
N THR A 452 -27.93 -17.33 -46.96
CA THR A 452 -29.37 -17.57 -46.94
C THR A 452 -30.09 -16.71 -47.97
N LEU A 453 -29.79 -15.40 -48.04
CA LEU A 453 -30.44 -14.52 -49.01
C LEU A 453 -30.16 -14.97 -50.45
N ARG A 454 -28.90 -15.30 -50.78
CA ARG A 454 -28.53 -15.83 -52.10
C ARG A 454 -29.37 -17.06 -52.47
N ARG A 455 -29.46 -18.03 -51.55
CA ARG A 455 -30.25 -19.24 -51.77
C ARG A 455 -31.73 -18.93 -52.00
N LEU A 456 -32.33 -18.04 -51.21
CA LEU A 456 -33.74 -17.65 -51.39
C LEU A 456 -33.99 -16.94 -52.72
N ILE A 457 -33.01 -16.20 -53.24
CA ILE A 457 -33.05 -15.59 -54.57
C ILE A 457 -32.97 -16.67 -55.65
N ASP A 458 -32.06 -17.65 -55.51
CA ASP A 458 -31.92 -18.77 -56.45
C ASP A 458 -33.18 -19.64 -56.52
N ASP A 459 -33.77 -19.90 -55.35
CA ASP A 459 -35.00 -20.68 -55.21
C ASP A 459 -36.27 -19.92 -55.69
N GLY A 460 -36.14 -18.63 -56.05
CA GLY A 460 -37.25 -17.79 -56.49
C GLY A 460 -38.24 -17.41 -55.39
N VAL A 461 -37.85 -17.60 -54.11
CA VAL A 461 -38.69 -17.27 -52.94
C VAL A 461 -38.76 -15.76 -52.72
N VAL A 462 -37.68 -15.05 -53.00
CA VAL A 462 -37.59 -13.58 -52.88
C VAL A 462 -37.02 -12.96 -54.16
N GLU A 463 -37.30 -11.68 -54.37
CA GLU A 463 -36.81 -10.95 -55.56
C GLU A 463 -35.30 -10.68 -55.45
N ARG A 464 -34.62 -10.53 -56.60
CA ARG A 464 -33.19 -10.16 -56.67
C ARG A 464 -32.86 -8.81 -56.02
N THR A 465 -33.86 -7.97 -55.80
CA THR A 465 -33.77 -6.64 -55.19
C THR A 465 -33.89 -6.66 -53.67
N THR A 466 -34.22 -7.82 -53.07
CA THR A 466 -34.39 -7.98 -51.63
C THR A 466 -33.10 -7.62 -50.89
N SER A 467 -33.21 -6.82 -49.82
CA SER A 467 -32.07 -6.48 -48.96
C SER A 467 -31.81 -7.49 -47.85
N LEU A 468 -30.56 -7.63 -47.45
CA LEU A 468 -30.13 -8.29 -46.23
C LEU A 468 -29.91 -7.23 -45.15
N HIS A 469 -30.59 -7.37 -44.01
CA HIS A 469 -30.44 -6.50 -42.86
C HIS A 469 -29.60 -7.20 -41.78
N ILE A 470 -28.54 -6.52 -41.33
CA ILE A 470 -27.60 -7.01 -40.30
C ILE A 470 -27.41 -5.94 -39.24
N ASN A 471 -27.72 -6.29 -37.99
CA ASN A 471 -27.42 -5.49 -36.81
C ASN A 471 -25.91 -5.44 -36.53
N VAL A 472 -25.37 -4.25 -36.27
CA VAL A 472 -23.95 -4.02 -36.01
C VAL A 472 -23.71 -3.18 -34.76
N SER A 473 -22.73 -3.60 -33.96
CA SER A 473 -22.31 -2.86 -32.75
C SER A 473 -21.34 -1.72 -33.06
N SER A 474 -21.28 -0.73 -32.16
CA SER A 474 -20.27 0.34 -32.19
C SER A 474 -18.83 -0.21 -32.18
N ARG A 475 -18.60 -1.32 -31.46
CA ARG A 475 -17.29 -1.99 -31.39
C ARG A 475 -16.86 -2.56 -32.73
N GLN A 476 -17.78 -3.18 -33.47
CA GLN A 476 -17.50 -3.67 -34.82
C GLN A 476 -17.21 -2.53 -35.79
N LEU A 477 -18.02 -1.46 -35.77
CA LEU A 477 -17.78 -0.28 -36.61
C LEU A 477 -16.47 0.44 -36.30
N SER A 478 -15.91 0.25 -35.11
CA SER A 478 -14.61 0.81 -34.73
C SER A 478 -13.40 -0.03 -35.18
N ASP A 479 -13.61 -1.27 -35.63
CA ASP A 479 -12.55 -2.14 -36.15
C ASP A 479 -12.12 -1.68 -37.55
N ALA A 480 -10.81 -1.47 -37.73
CA ALA A 480 -10.21 -0.99 -38.96
C ALA A 480 -10.52 -1.88 -40.18
N ASN A 481 -10.66 -3.18 -39.97
CA ASN A 481 -10.86 -4.15 -41.05
C ASN A 481 -12.34 -4.53 -41.23
N PHE A 482 -13.27 -3.95 -40.47
CA PHE A 482 -14.68 -4.30 -40.50
C PHE A 482 -15.29 -4.17 -41.90
N VAL A 483 -15.10 -3.00 -42.53
CA VAL A 483 -15.68 -2.69 -43.85
C VAL A 483 -15.25 -3.71 -44.90
N GLU A 484 -13.95 -4.06 -44.93
CA GLU A 484 -13.41 -5.03 -45.87
C GLU A 484 -14.00 -6.42 -45.65
N ARG A 485 -14.06 -6.90 -44.40
CA ARG A 485 -14.60 -8.22 -44.06
C ARG A 485 -16.09 -8.34 -44.39
N THR A 486 -16.89 -7.32 -44.05
CA THR A 486 -18.34 -7.31 -44.31
C THR A 486 -18.63 -7.36 -45.81
N VAL A 487 -17.95 -6.53 -46.60
CA VAL A 487 -18.17 -6.49 -48.06
C VAL A 487 -17.66 -7.75 -48.74
N ALA A 488 -16.52 -8.29 -48.31
CA ALA A 488 -16.01 -9.57 -48.80
C ALA A 488 -16.97 -10.72 -48.52
N ALA A 489 -17.58 -10.79 -47.33
CA ALA A 489 -18.56 -11.82 -46.97
C ALA A 489 -19.82 -11.79 -47.86
N VAL A 490 -20.34 -10.59 -48.12
CA VAL A 490 -21.51 -10.41 -49.00
C VAL A 490 -21.16 -10.73 -50.46
N SER A 491 -20.01 -10.26 -50.95
CA SER A 491 -19.55 -10.55 -52.31
C SER A 491 -19.26 -12.03 -52.53
N ALA A 492 -18.73 -12.74 -51.53
CA ALA A 492 -18.47 -14.18 -51.62
C ALA A 492 -19.76 -15.01 -51.79
N ALA A 493 -20.90 -14.50 -51.32
CA ALA A 493 -22.22 -15.10 -51.56
C ALA A 493 -22.85 -14.68 -52.91
N GLY A 494 -22.15 -13.88 -53.73
CA GLY A 494 -22.66 -13.41 -55.02
C GLY A 494 -23.77 -12.38 -54.91
N LEU A 495 -23.78 -11.60 -53.82
CA LEU A 495 -24.69 -10.48 -53.61
C LEU A 495 -24.00 -9.14 -53.91
N ASP A 496 -24.77 -8.16 -54.35
CA ASP A 496 -24.30 -6.78 -54.53
C ASP A 496 -24.26 -6.05 -53.17
N ALA A 497 -23.28 -5.18 -52.96
CA ALA A 497 -23.17 -4.36 -51.74
C ALA A 497 -24.44 -3.52 -51.49
N ARG A 498 -25.14 -3.09 -52.54
CA ARG A 498 -26.43 -2.38 -52.49
C ARG A 498 -27.55 -3.20 -51.85
N GLN A 499 -27.41 -4.51 -51.79
CA GLN A 499 -28.35 -5.39 -51.12
C GLN A 499 -28.11 -5.46 -49.61
N LEU A 500 -26.94 -5.04 -49.11
CA LEU A 500 -26.67 -5.01 -47.68
C LEU A 500 -27.23 -3.74 -47.05
N VAL A 501 -27.93 -3.91 -45.93
CA VAL A 501 -28.38 -2.86 -45.01
C VAL A 501 -27.75 -3.15 -43.65
N LEU A 502 -26.96 -2.21 -43.13
CA LEU A 502 -26.44 -2.30 -41.77
C LEU A 502 -27.29 -1.46 -40.82
N GLU A 503 -27.74 -2.10 -39.74
CA GLU A 503 -28.58 -1.51 -38.70
C GLU A 503 -27.75 -1.21 -37.46
N PHE A 504 -27.84 0.01 -36.95
CA PHE A 504 -27.16 0.44 -35.74
C PHE A 504 -28.02 1.41 -34.96
N THR A 505 -27.85 1.43 -33.64
CA THR A 505 -28.64 2.29 -32.76
C THR A 505 -28.30 3.77 -32.93
N GLU A 506 -29.25 4.67 -32.65
CA GLU A 506 -29.02 6.12 -32.64
C GLU A 506 -27.83 6.49 -31.75
N ARG A 507 -27.71 5.86 -30.58
CA ARG A 507 -26.58 6.05 -29.65
C ARG A 507 -25.23 5.71 -30.28
N THR A 508 -25.19 4.70 -31.15
CA THR A 508 -23.97 4.34 -31.90
C THR A 508 -23.64 5.40 -32.95
N ALA A 509 -24.65 5.98 -33.59
CA ALA A 509 -24.49 7.07 -34.56
C ALA A 509 -23.95 8.36 -33.92
N LEU A 510 -24.47 8.69 -32.73
CA LEU A 510 -24.13 9.90 -31.98
C LEU A 510 -22.85 9.76 -31.12
N ALA A 511 -22.29 8.55 -31.01
CA ALA A 511 -21.04 8.35 -30.30
C ALA A 511 -19.93 9.14 -31.03
N SER A 512 -19.27 10.07 -30.32
CA SER A 512 -18.16 10.91 -30.83
C SER A 512 -16.87 10.10 -31.11
N ASN A 513 -16.97 8.99 -31.85
CA ASN A 513 -15.88 8.10 -32.19
C ASN A 513 -15.51 8.28 -33.67
N PRO A 514 -14.35 8.90 -33.99
CA PRO A 514 -13.92 9.11 -35.37
C PRO A 514 -13.78 7.81 -36.19
N ALA A 515 -13.54 6.66 -35.55
CA ALA A 515 -13.44 5.38 -36.24
C ALA A 515 -14.80 4.94 -36.82
N VAL A 516 -15.87 5.04 -36.03
CA VAL A 516 -17.24 4.72 -36.46
C VAL A 516 -17.64 5.58 -37.66
N SER A 517 -17.41 6.89 -37.58
CA SER A 517 -17.72 7.80 -38.70
C SER A 517 -16.93 7.48 -39.97
N ARG A 518 -15.66 7.06 -39.85
CA ARG A 518 -14.87 6.60 -41.01
C ARG A 518 -15.47 5.35 -41.65
N SER A 519 -15.84 4.36 -40.83
CA SER A 519 -16.44 3.11 -41.32
C SER A 519 -17.78 3.35 -42.01
N LEU A 520 -18.68 4.15 -41.41
CA LEU A 520 -19.97 4.50 -42.02
C LEU A 520 -19.79 5.22 -43.37
N ASN A 521 -18.86 6.17 -43.46
CA ASN A 521 -18.56 6.85 -44.72
C ASN A 521 -17.98 5.90 -45.79
N ALA A 522 -17.12 4.97 -45.40
CA ALA A 522 -16.56 3.97 -46.31
C ALA A 522 -17.65 3.03 -46.85
N LEU A 523 -18.55 2.56 -45.98
CA LEU A 523 -19.70 1.73 -46.36
C LEU A 523 -20.65 2.46 -47.31
N ALA A 524 -20.96 3.73 -47.03
CA ALA A 524 -21.80 4.54 -47.90
C ALA A 524 -21.19 4.74 -49.31
N ARG A 525 -19.86 4.87 -49.42
CA ARG A 525 -19.16 4.94 -50.71
C ARG A 525 -19.22 3.64 -51.51
N LEU A 526 -19.38 2.52 -50.83
CA LEU A 526 -19.60 1.20 -51.41
C LEU A 526 -21.08 0.91 -51.66
N GLU A 527 -21.94 1.93 -51.51
CA GLU A 527 -23.40 1.88 -51.71
C GLU A 527 -24.11 0.86 -50.79
N VAL A 528 -23.47 0.51 -49.67
CA VAL A 528 -24.12 -0.22 -48.57
C VAL A 528 -25.16 0.72 -47.94
N ARG A 529 -26.36 0.22 -47.74
CA ARG A 529 -27.44 0.98 -47.09
C ARG A 529 -27.23 0.99 -45.57
N LEU A 530 -27.53 2.12 -44.96
CA LEU A 530 -27.39 2.33 -43.52
C LEU A 530 -28.77 2.62 -42.94
N SER A 531 -29.11 1.96 -41.83
CA SER A 531 -30.38 2.14 -41.12
C SER A 531 -30.12 2.42 -39.65
N ILE A 532 -30.87 3.35 -39.09
CA ILE A 532 -30.88 3.59 -37.65
C ILE A 532 -31.98 2.73 -37.06
N ASP A 533 -31.60 1.89 -36.10
CA ASP A 533 -32.51 1.05 -35.34
C ASP A 533 -32.78 1.66 -33.96
N ASP A 534 -33.92 1.32 -33.36
CA ASP A 534 -34.44 1.92 -32.12
C ASP A 534 -34.43 3.47 -32.17
N PHE A 535 -34.94 4.04 -33.27
CA PHE A 535 -35.06 5.50 -33.47
C PHE A 535 -36.10 6.14 -32.54
#